data_AF-A0A847VFB8-F1
#
_entry.id   AF-A0A847VFB8-F1
#
_cell.length_a   1.000
_cell.length_b   1.000
_cell.length_c   1.000
_cell.angle_alpha   90.00
_cell.angle_beta   90.00
_cell.angle_gamma   90.00
#
_symmetry.space_group_name_H-M   'P 1'
#
loop_
_entity.id
_entity.type
_entity.pdbx_description
1 polymer ?
#
loop_
_entity_poly.entity_id
_entity_poly.type
_entity_poly.pdbx_seq_one_letter_code
_entity_poly.pdbx_strand_id
1 'polypeptide(L)'
;MTRSPRRRSPDLTEHLEYLAEVVRVTIEQEMRQEAGHLRSLRIARERVKQVIEASDPEIDRIIRSVREHGGQVSNKLVKEFPILKDEVVASAVSAAVQAAADAG
;
A
#
# COMPACT_ATOMS: atom_id res chain seq x y z
N MET A 1 3.71 63.96 3.14
CA MET A 1 2.95 62.72 2.82
C MET A 1 3.55 62.10 1.56
N THR A 2 4.47 61.15 1.69
CA THR A 2 5.08 60.44 0.55
C THR A 2 4.30 59.14 0.31
N ARG A 3 3.73 59.00 -0.89
CA ARG A 3 3.03 57.78 -1.35
C ARG A 3 4.07 56.68 -1.60
N SER A 4 3.99 55.56 -0.87
CA SER A 4 4.76 54.36 -1.16
C SER A 4 4.28 53.70 -2.46
N PRO A 5 5.16 53.12 -3.30
CA PRO A 5 4.76 52.48 -4.54
C PRO A 5 4.08 51.13 -4.22
N ARG A 6 2.84 50.93 -4.69
CA ARG A 6 2.19 49.62 -4.63
C ARG A 6 2.84 48.70 -5.67
N ARG A 7 3.57 47.70 -5.19
CA ARG A 7 4.11 46.60 -6.01
C ARG A 7 2.93 45.85 -6.63
N ARG A 8 2.86 45.75 -7.96
CA ARG A 8 1.94 44.82 -8.63
C ARG A 8 2.48 43.41 -8.41
N SER A 9 1.67 42.53 -7.81
CA SER A 9 1.97 41.11 -7.76
C SER A 9 2.07 40.58 -9.20
N PRO A 10 3.05 39.71 -9.52
CA PRO A 10 3.08 39.05 -10.82
C PRO A 10 1.82 38.18 -10.98
N ASP A 11 1.25 38.17 -12.19
CA ASP A 11 0.16 37.27 -12.52
C ASP A 11 0.73 35.84 -12.62
N LEU A 12 0.27 34.99 -11.71
CA LEU A 12 0.76 33.62 -11.51
C LEU A 12 -0.35 32.60 -11.81
N THR A 13 -1.44 33.02 -12.45
CA THR A 13 -2.62 32.19 -12.73
C THR A 13 -2.24 30.88 -13.40
N GLU A 14 -1.41 30.94 -14.44
CA GLU A 14 -0.93 29.76 -15.17
C GLU A 14 -0.10 28.79 -14.29
N HIS A 15 0.69 29.33 -13.36
CA HIS A 15 1.51 28.51 -12.45
C HIS A 15 0.65 27.85 -11.35
N LEU A 16 -0.41 28.53 -10.90
CA LEU A 16 -1.35 27.99 -9.93
C LEU A 16 -2.24 26.90 -10.55
N GLU A 17 -2.62 27.06 -11.83
CA GLU A 17 -3.37 26.04 -12.58
C GLU A 17 -2.53 24.77 -12.79
N TYR A 18 -1.27 24.90 -13.18
CA TYR A 18 -0.34 23.77 -13.29
C TYR A 18 -0.14 23.05 -11.95
N LEU A 19 0.06 23.80 -10.86
CA LEU A 19 0.19 23.21 -9.52
C LEU A 19 -1.09 22.47 -9.09
N ALA A 20 -2.27 23.04 -9.37
CA ALA A 20 -3.55 22.40 -9.08
C ALA A 20 -3.71 21.10 -9.88
N GLU A 21 -3.23 21.04 -11.12
CA GLU A 21 -3.27 19.84 -11.95
C GLU A 21 -2.35 18.74 -11.42
N VAL A 22 -1.11 19.07 -11.04
CA VAL A 22 -0.17 18.10 -10.45
C VAL A 22 -0.70 17.57 -9.12
N VAL A 23 -1.23 18.44 -8.26
CA VAL A 23 -1.87 18.05 -6.98
C VAL A 23 -3.09 17.17 -7.25
N ARG A 24 -3.94 17.53 -8.21
CA ARG A 24 -5.11 16.74 -8.60
C ARG A 24 -4.70 15.35 -9.09
N VAL A 25 -3.73 15.25 -10.00
CA VAL A 25 -3.23 13.95 -10.50
C VAL A 25 -2.64 13.13 -9.35
N THR A 26 -1.86 13.75 -8.46
CA THR A 26 -1.27 13.07 -7.31
C THR A 26 -2.35 12.56 -6.34
N ILE A 27 -3.38 13.36 -6.05
CA ILE A 27 -4.47 12.98 -5.14
C ILE A 27 -5.44 11.98 -5.80
N GLU A 28 -5.79 12.19 -7.07
CA GLU A 28 -6.84 11.43 -7.74
C GLU A 28 -6.36 10.11 -8.33
N GLN A 29 -5.11 10.04 -8.80
CA GLN A 29 -4.56 8.85 -9.47
C GLN A 29 -3.58 8.09 -8.59
N GLU A 30 -2.58 8.76 -8.02
CA GLU A 30 -1.54 8.11 -7.23
C GLU A 30 -2.03 7.75 -5.82
N MET A 31 -2.66 8.69 -5.11
CA MET A 31 -3.13 8.45 -3.74
C MET A 31 -4.36 7.54 -3.67
N ARG A 32 -5.16 7.43 -4.75
CA ARG A 32 -6.31 6.52 -4.78
C ARG A 32 -5.84 5.06 -4.90
N GLN A 33 -4.84 4.83 -5.76
CA GLN A 33 -4.16 3.53 -5.87
C GLN A 33 -3.40 3.19 -4.59
N GLU A 34 -2.68 4.15 -4.01
CA GLU A 34 -1.97 3.96 -2.74
C GLU A 34 -2.94 3.70 -1.58
N ALA A 35 -4.07 4.41 -1.50
CA ALA A 35 -5.10 4.15 -0.50
C ALA A 35 -5.74 2.76 -0.65
N GLY A 36 -5.92 2.28 -1.89
CA GLY A 36 -6.32 0.91 -2.18
C GLY A 36 -5.26 -0.09 -1.70
N HIS A 37 -4.00 0.14 -2.07
CA HIS A 37 -2.86 -0.69 -1.67
C HIS A 37 -2.73 -0.81 -0.15
N LEU A 38 -2.78 0.31 0.57
CA LEU A 38 -2.71 0.37 2.04
C LEU A 38 -3.92 -0.34 2.69
N ARG A 39 -5.10 -0.23 2.10
CA ARG A 39 -6.31 -0.93 2.57
C ARG A 39 -6.17 -2.44 2.38
N SER A 40 -5.76 -2.90 1.20
CA SER A 40 -5.51 -4.32 0.95
C SER A 40 -4.43 -4.88 1.87
N LEU A 41 -3.36 -4.12 2.12
CA LEU A 41 -2.30 -4.52 3.04
C LEU A 41 -2.83 -4.66 4.48
N ARG A 42 -3.64 -3.71 4.95
CA ARG A 42 -4.29 -3.78 6.27
C ARG A 42 -5.18 -5.02 6.40
N ILE A 43 -6.01 -5.30 5.39
CA ILE A 43 -6.89 -6.47 5.38
C ILE A 43 -6.07 -7.77 5.37
N ALA A 44 -5.02 -7.84 4.55
CA ALA A 44 -4.13 -8.99 4.50
C ALA A 44 -3.47 -9.24 5.86
N ARG A 45 -2.96 -8.19 6.51
CA ARG A 45 -2.32 -8.28 7.84
C ARG A 45 -3.28 -8.82 8.89
N GLU A 46 -4.49 -8.27 8.99
CA GLU A 46 -5.50 -8.73 9.95
C GLU A 46 -5.87 -10.20 9.72
N ARG A 47 -6.04 -10.62 8.46
CA ARG A 47 -6.36 -12.03 8.16
C ARG A 47 -5.20 -12.98 8.44
N VAL A 48 -3.96 -12.59 8.14
CA VAL A 48 -2.79 -13.44 8.44
C VAL A 48 -2.59 -13.57 9.95
N LYS A 49 -2.85 -12.51 10.74
CA LYS A 49 -2.82 -12.57 12.22
C LYS A 49 -3.80 -13.58 12.82
N GLN A 50 -4.92 -13.86 12.13
CA GLN A 50 -5.88 -14.88 12.59
C GLN A 50 -5.38 -16.31 12.41
N VAL A 51 -4.37 -16.50 11.55
CA VAL A 51 -3.82 -17.81 11.19
C VAL A 51 -2.45 -18.03 11.83
N ILE A 52 -1.65 -16.97 11.97
CA ILE A 52 -0.27 -17.02 12.45
C ILE A 52 -0.07 -15.95 13.53
N GLU A 53 0.37 -16.39 14.71
CA GLU A 53 0.91 -15.49 15.73
C GLU A 53 2.37 -15.14 15.37
N ALA A 54 2.56 -14.01 14.72
CA ALA A 54 3.86 -13.44 14.39
C ALA A 54 3.84 -11.92 14.56
N SER A 55 5.02 -11.31 14.64
CA SER A 55 5.12 -9.85 14.71
C SER A 55 4.68 -9.19 13.40
N ASP A 56 4.15 -7.97 13.49
CA ASP A 56 3.72 -7.19 12.32
C ASP A 56 4.76 -7.13 11.17
N PRO A 57 6.07 -6.95 11.42
CA PRO A 57 7.09 -6.96 10.37
C PRO A 57 7.27 -8.33 9.69
N GLU A 58 7.11 -9.42 10.44
CA GLU A 58 7.19 -10.78 9.91
C GLU A 58 5.99 -11.09 9.01
N ILE A 59 4.80 -10.66 9.43
CA ILE A 59 3.56 -10.79 8.64
C ILE A 59 3.66 -9.99 7.35
N ASP A 60 4.18 -8.77 7.39
CA ASP A 60 4.41 -7.97 6.17
C ASP A 60 5.37 -8.66 5.21
N ARG A 61 6.42 -9.30 5.73
CA ARG A 61 7.39 -10.05 4.93
C ARG A 61 6.74 -11.26 4.27
N ILE A 62 5.87 -11.97 4.99
CA ILE A 62 5.08 -13.09 4.44
C ILE A 62 4.15 -12.60 3.33
N ILE A 63 3.36 -11.56 3.58
CA ILE A 63 2.42 -10.98 2.59
C ILE A 63 3.16 -10.55 1.33
N ARG A 64 4.29 -9.85 1.48
CA ARG A 64 5.13 -9.42 0.36
C ARG A 64 5.63 -10.62 -0.45
N SER A 65 6.20 -11.61 0.21
CA SER A 65 6.73 -12.79 -0.47
C SER A 65 5.64 -13.56 -1.21
N VAL A 66 4.47 -13.76 -0.60
CA VAL A 66 3.33 -14.44 -1.24
C VAL A 66 2.85 -13.66 -2.46
N ARG A 67 2.79 -12.32 -2.40
CA ARG A 67 2.44 -11.48 -3.57
C ARG A 67 3.48 -11.58 -4.69
N GLU A 68 4.77 -11.51 -4.36
CA GLU A 68 5.88 -11.63 -5.32
C GLU A 68 5.88 -13.00 -6.03
N HIS A 69 5.40 -14.05 -5.36
CA HIS A 69 5.29 -15.41 -5.91
C HIS A 69 3.89 -15.73 -6.46
N GLY A 70 3.12 -14.72 -6.87
CA GLY A 70 1.83 -14.93 -7.57
C GLY A 70 0.73 -15.53 -6.69
N GLY A 71 0.78 -15.31 -5.37
CA GLY A 71 -0.17 -15.85 -4.42
C GLY A 71 0.23 -17.19 -3.80
N GLN A 72 1.42 -17.71 -4.10
CA GLN A 72 1.90 -18.99 -3.57
C GLN A 72 2.95 -18.79 -2.47
N VAL A 73 2.92 -19.66 -1.46
CA VAL A 73 3.96 -19.72 -0.43
C VAL A 73 5.20 -20.38 -1.04
N SER A 74 6.32 -19.65 -1.07
CA SER A 74 7.57 -20.18 -1.63
C SER A 74 8.29 -21.11 -0.65
N ASN A 75 9.05 -22.08 -1.18
CA ASN A 75 9.85 -22.99 -0.37
C ASN A 75 10.94 -22.25 0.45
N LYS A 76 11.33 -21.03 0.03
CA LYS A 76 12.21 -20.15 0.80
C LYS A 76 11.48 -19.57 2.02
N LEU A 77 10.24 -19.13 1.84
CA LEU A 77 9.41 -18.60 2.92
C LEU A 77 9.08 -19.68 3.97
N VAL A 78 8.86 -20.92 3.54
CA VAL A 78 8.67 -22.08 4.44
C VAL A 78 9.92 -22.39 5.29
N LYS A 79 11.12 -22.13 4.76
CA LYS A 79 12.37 -22.29 5.52
C LYS A 79 12.54 -21.19 6.58
N GLU A 80 12.10 -19.98 6.27
CA GLU A 80 12.16 -18.83 7.18
C GLU A 80 11.06 -18.89 8.25
N PHE A 81 9.87 -19.37 7.87
CA PHE A 81 8.72 -19.53 8.75
C PHE A 81 8.24 -21.00 8.73
N PRO A 82 8.76 -21.85 9.63
CA PRO A 82 8.41 -23.27 9.67
C PRO A 82 6.93 -23.57 9.86
N ILE A 83 6.16 -22.62 10.40
CA ILE A 83 4.69 -22.72 10.56
C ILE A 83 3.97 -22.86 9.21
N LEU A 84 4.57 -22.35 8.14
CA LEU A 84 4.06 -22.46 6.77
C LEU A 84 4.37 -23.82 6.12
N LYS A 85 5.00 -24.76 6.85
CA LYS A 85 5.13 -26.16 6.41
C LYS A 85 3.80 -26.90 6.45
N ASP A 86 2.89 -26.46 7.32
CA ASP A 86 1.54 -26.99 7.35
C ASP A 86 0.78 -26.46 6.13
N GLU A 87 0.31 -27.37 5.28
CA GLU A 87 -0.39 -27.06 4.05
C GLU A 87 -1.73 -26.35 4.31
N VAL A 88 -2.36 -26.59 5.46
CA VAL A 88 -3.58 -25.88 5.90
C VAL A 88 -3.26 -24.43 6.19
N VAL A 89 -2.16 -24.16 6.89
CA VAL A 89 -1.71 -22.80 7.21
C VAL A 89 -1.26 -22.07 5.94
N ALA A 90 -0.48 -22.73 5.08
CA ALA A 90 0.01 -22.16 3.83
C ALA A 90 -1.14 -21.78 2.89
N SER A 91 -2.12 -22.67 2.71
CA SER A 91 -3.29 -22.41 1.88
C SER A 91 -4.17 -21.30 2.46
N ALA A 92 -4.36 -21.26 3.78
CA ALA A 92 -5.12 -20.20 4.45
C ALA A 92 -4.45 -18.82 4.27
N VAL A 93 -3.12 -18.73 4.37
CA VAL A 93 -2.37 -17.49 4.14
C VAL A 93 -2.47 -17.04 2.68
N SER A 94 -2.28 -17.96 1.74
CA SER A 94 -2.45 -17.66 0.31
C SER A 94 -3.86 -17.15 0.00
N ALA A 95 -4.89 -17.81 0.52
CA ALA A 95 -6.28 -17.38 0.35
C ALA A 95 -6.54 -16.01 0.99
N ALA A 96 -6.01 -15.76 2.19
CA ALA A 96 -6.14 -14.48 2.88
C ALA A 96 -5.52 -13.32 2.09
N VAL A 97 -4.34 -13.54 1.51
CA VAL A 97 -3.62 -12.54 0.70
C VAL A 97 -4.32 -12.28 -0.63
N GLN A 98 -4.79 -13.33 -1.32
CA GLN A 98 -5.55 -13.22 -2.57
C GLN A 98 -6.87 -12.48 -2.35
N ALA A 99 -7.67 -12.90 -1.38
CA ALA A 99 -8.94 -12.26 -1.07
C ALA A 99 -8.80 -10.81 -0.55
N ALA A 100 -7.59 -10.38 -0.16
CA ALA A 100 -7.30 -8.99 0.18
C ALA A 100 -6.85 -8.16 -1.04
N ALA A 101 -6.26 -8.81 -2.05
CA ALA A 101 -5.96 -8.20 -3.33
C ALA A 101 -7.25 -7.92 -4.14
N ASP A 102 -8.23 -8.82 -4.07
CA ASP A 102 -9.52 -8.65 -4.76
C ASP A 102 -10.43 -7.58 -4.11
N ALA A 103 -10.12 -7.17 -2.88
CA ALA A 103 -10.95 -6.27 -2.06
C ALA A 103 -10.52 -4.79 -2.09
N GLY A 104 -9.44 -4.45 -2.81
CA GLY A 104 -8.93 -3.08 -2.96
C GLY A 104 -8.80 -2.69 -4.42
#